data_AF-A0A4Y2MEY1-F1
#
_entry.id   AF-A0A4Y2MEY1-F1
#
_cell.length_a   1.000
_cell.length_b   1.000
_cell.length_c   1.000
_cell.angle_alpha   90.00
_cell.angle_beta   90.00
_cell.angle_gamma   90.00
#
_symmetry.space_group_name_H-M   'P 1'
#
loop_
_entity.id
_entity.type
_entity.pdbx_description
1 polymer ?
#
loop_
_entity_poly.entity_id
_entity_poly.type
_entity_poly.pdbx_seq_one_letter_code
_entity_poly.pdbx_strand_id
1 'polypeptide(L)'
;MSEAIVLNVIAPLAQEEPKEDLTKSNYVSVSLQVKLLDFKSVADETSEILTNHLCSVLLQNDLNNKVVGFCGDNCNTNFGDVKRAGQKNVFHRLKNSLGREINGIGCGAHIVHNCVQTAVDSLPVDIEALLAKIYKYFHIYTVRVTKVKEFCEYAEI
;
A
#
# COMPACT_ATOMS: atom_id res chain seq x y z
N MET A 1 -8.38 3.92 27.26
CA MET A 1 -6.95 3.87 26.93
C MET A 1 -6.85 3.78 25.42
N SER A 2 -6.12 4.67 24.75
CA SER A 2 -6.05 4.68 23.27
C SER A 2 -4.93 3.76 22.78
N GLU A 3 -5.29 2.82 21.90
CA GLU A 3 -4.37 1.90 21.23
C GLU A 3 -4.00 2.43 19.83
N ALA A 4 -2.82 2.06 19.32
CA ALA A 4 -2.33 2.52 18.02
C ALA A 4 -1.96 1.34 17.12
N ILE A 5 -2.35 1.39 15.85
CA ILE A 5 -1.87 0.49 14.80
C ILE A 5 -0.84 1.28 13.99
N VAL A 6 0.36 0.70 13.84
CA VAL A 6 1.41 1.29 13.00
C VAL A 6 1.22 0.76 11.60
N LEU A 7 0.99 1.67 10.66
CA LEU A 7 0.84 1.37 9.26
C LEU A 7 2.12 1.81 8.55
N ASN A 8 2.91 0.85 8.06
CA ASN A 8 4.08 1.13 7.24
C ASN A 8 3.72 0.86 5.78
N VAL A 9 3.66 1.91 4.97
CA VAL A 9 3.49 1.80 3.52
C VAL A 9 4.87 1.91 2.89
N ILE A 10 5.44 0.76 2.52
CA ILE A 10 6.57 0.74 1.58
C ILE A 10 5.94 0.73 0.20
N ALA A 11 6.05 1.84 -0.53
CA ALA A 11 5.62 1.93 -1.92
C ALA A 11 6.85 2.24 -2.79
N PRO A 12 7.28 1.32 -3.66
CA PRO A 12 8.28 1.67 -4.65
C PRO A 12 7.63 2.61 -5.66
N LEU A 13 8.22 3.81 -5.81
CA LEU A 13 8.04 4.71 -6.96
C LEU A 13 6.65 5.38 -7.10
N ALA A 14 6.26 6.24 -6.16
CA ALA A 14 5.37 7.39 -6.43
C ALA A 14 5.39 8.36 -5.23
N GLN A 15 6.43 9.18 -5.08
CA GLN A 15 6.57 10.04 -3.88
C GLN A 15 6.64 11.56 -4.13
N GLU A 16 6.47 12.05 -5.36
CA GLU A 16 6.57 13.50 -5.58
C GLU A 16 5.26 14.29 -5.32
N GLU A 17 4.07 13.68 -5.47
CA GLU A 17 2.79 14.40 -5.32
C GLU A 17 1.96 14.19 -4.02
N PRO A 18 2.08 13.12 -3.20
CA PRO A 18 1.03 12.82 -2.23
C PRO A 18 1.09 13.57 -0.88
N LYS A 19 2.16 14.33 -0.58
CA LYS A 19 2.33 14.93 0.78
C LYS A 19 1.24 15.94 1.16
N GLU A 20 0.81 16.80 0.23
CA GLU A 20 -0.23 17.80 0.50
C GLU A 20 -1.63 17.19 0.61
N ASP A 21 -1.90 16.09 -0.08
CA ASP A 21 -3.21 15.44 -0.07
C ASP A 21 -3.37 14.48 1.11
N LEU A 22 -2.29 13.82 1.53
CA LEU A 22 -2.29 12.93 2.69
C LEU A 22 -2.48 13.68 4.02
N THR A 23 -1.95 14.90 4.14
CA THR A 23 -2.14 15.74 5.34
C THR A 23 -3.58 16.26 5.50
N LYS A 24 -4.35 16.30 4.41
CA LYS A 24 -5.76 16.72 4.40
C LYS A 24 -6.73 15.56 4.62
N SER A 25 -6.25 14.32 4.55
CA SER A 25 -7.08 13.11 4.58
C SER A 25 -7.44 12.70 6.01
N ASN A 26 -8.54 13.24 6.54
CA ASN A 26 -9.18 12.75 7.76
C ASN A 26 -10.27 11.73 7.39
N TYR A 27 -9.93 10.45 7.29
CA TYR A 27 -10.95 9.40 7.20
C TYR A 27 -11.47 9.07 8.60
N VAL A 28 -12.75 9.37 8.84
CA VAL A 28 -13.47 8.98 10.05
C VAL A 28 -14.41 7.84 9.67
N SER A 29 -14.03 6.59 9.96
CA SER A 29 -15.01 5.55 10.20
C SER A 29 -15.31 5.54 11.70
N VAL A 30 -16.59 5.49 12.04
CA VAL A 30 -17.15 5.85 13.36
C VAL A 30 -16.30 5.27 14.50
N SER A 31 -15.56 6.14 15.20
CA SER A 31 -14.65 5.89 16.36
C SER A 31 -13.16 5.66 16.10
N LEU A 32 -12.67 5.60 14.86
CA LEU A 32 -11.24 5.47 14.55
C LEU A 32 -10.62 6.82 14.19
N GLN A 33 -9.55 7.22 14.87
CA GLN A 33 -8.69 8.35 14.45
C GLN A 33 -7.49 7.82 13.68
N VAL A 34 -7.33 8.28 12.44
CA VAL A 34 -6.14 8.03 11.62
C VAL A 34 -5.28 9.29 11.66
N LYS A 35 -3.98 9.14 11.96
CA LYS A 35 -3.01 10.23 11.98
C LYS A 35 -1.75 9.82 11.25
N LEU A 36 -1.26 10.69 10.38
CA LEU A 36 0.06 10.55 9.78
C LEU A 36 1.12 11.00 10.81
N LEU A 37 2.00 10.10 11.21
CA LEU A 37 3.06 10.38 12.19
C LEU A 37 4.36 10.84 11.52
N ASP A 38 4.69 10.28 10.37
CA ASP A 38 5.87 10.64 9.59
C ASP A 38 5.67 10.26 8.11
N PHE A 39 6.37 10.94 7.21
CA PHE A 39 6.44 10.62 5.79
C PHE A 39 7.85 10.94 5.28
N LYS A 40 8.66 9.89 5.10
CA LYS A 40 10.07 10.02 4.78
C LYS A 40 10.50 9.01 3.72
N SER A 41 11.39 9.46 2.84
CA SER A 41 12.16 8.56 1.97
C SER A 41 13.39 8.09 2.72
N VAL A 42 13.57 6.78 2.81
CA VAL A 42 14.66 6.14 3.56
C VAL A 42 15.54 5.40 2.56
N ALA A 43 16.81 5.74 2.51
CA ALA A 43 17.79 5.03 1.67
C ALA A 43 18.01 3.61 2.19
N ASP A 44 18.25 2.67 1.28
CA ASP A 44 18.56 1.27 1.58
C ASP A 44 17.53 0.64 2.53
N GLU A 45 16.29 0.46 2.04
CA GLU A 45 15.08 -0.04 2.75
C GLU A 45 15.20 -1.49 3.28
N THR A 46 16.26 -1.76 4.03
CA THR A 46 16.47 -3.00 4.77
C THR A 46 15.54 -3.04 5.98
N SER A 47 15.19 -4.26 6.43
CA SER A 47 14.30 -4.42 7.57
C SER A 47 14.84 -3.80 8.86
N GLU A 48 16.16 -3.67 9.00
CA GLU A 48 16.79 -3.05 10.16
C GLU A 48 16.64 -1.53 10.16
N ILE A 49 16.99 -0.88 9.03
CA ILE A 49 16.89 0.58 8.89
C ILE A 49 15.44 1.03 9.06
N LEU A 50 14.50 0.31 8.45
CA LEU A 50 13.07 0.60 8.58
C LEU A 50 12.57 0.42 10.03
N THR A 51 13.01 -0.64 10.72
CA THR A 51 12.62 -0.84 12.13
C THR A 51 13.17 0.27 13.02
N ASN A 52 14.43 0.65 12.85
CA ASN A 52 15.05 1.72 13.63
C ASN A 52 14.33 3.05 13.40
N HIS A 53 13.92 3.32 12.16
CA HIS A 53 13.13 4.49 11.82
C HIS A 53 11.76 4.48 12.51
N LEU A 54 11.01 3.37 12.42
CA LEU A 54 9.72 3.21 13.09
C LEU A 54 9.84 3.38 14.61
N CYS A 55 10.82 2.74 15.24
CA CYS A 55 11.08 2.90 16.69
C CYS A 55 11.36 4.36 17.06
N SER A 56 12.10 5.10 16.22
CA SER A 56 12.39 6.53 16.44
C SER A 56 11.11 7.37 16.38
N VAL A 57 10.25 7.14 15.37
CA VAL A 57 8.96 7.84 15.23
C VAL A 57 8.04 7.53 16.42
N LEU A 58 7.98 6.27 16.85
CA LEU A 58 7.16 5.84 18.00
C LEU A 58 7.65 6.43 19.33
N LEU A 59 8.98 6.54 19.51
CA LEU A 59 9.60 7.23 20.64
C LEU A 59 9.23 8.71 20.66
N GLN A 60 9.38 9.41 19.53
CA GLN A 60 9.11 10.85 19.41
C GLN A 60 7.64 11.23 19.66
N ASN A 61 6.72 10.27 19.51
CA ASN A 61 5.28 10.49 19.68
C ASN A 61 4.70 9.84 20.97
N ASP A 62 5.53 9.31 21.86
CA ASP A 62 5.11 8.61 23.09
C ASP A 62 4.13 7.43 22.82
N LEU A 63 4.42 6.65 21.78
CA LEU A 63 3.58 5.55 21.29
C LEU A 63 4.17 4.14 21.50
N ASN A 64 5.42 4.01 21.94
CA ASN A 64 6.07 2.69 22.08
C ASN A 64 5.26 1.68 22.90
N ASN A 65 4.55 2.14 23.93
CA ASN A 65 3.72 1.29 24.79
C ASN A 65 2.26 1.16 24.33
N LYS A 66 1.88 1.75 23.18
CA LYS A 66 0.51 1.78 22.64
C LYS A 66 0.30 1.05 21.32
N VAL A 67 1.37 0.70 20.61
CA VAL A 67 1.35 -0.20 19.44
C VAL A 67 0.73 -1.58 19.76
N VAL A 68 -0.36 -1.93 19.07
CA VAL A 68 -1.01 -3.26 19.18
C VAL A 68 -0.86 -4.11 17.92
N GLY A 69 -0.47 -3.48 16.81
CA GLY A 69 -0.29 -4.16 15.54
C GLY A 69 0.53 -3.38 14.54
N PHE A 70 1.05 -4.12 13.57
CA PHE A 70 1.82 -3.64 12.43
C PHE A 70 1.09 -4.07 11.15
N CYS A 71 0.76 -3.11 10.30
CA CYS A 71 0.18 -3.34 8.99
C CYS A 71 1.19 -2.95 7.91
N GLY A 72 1.41 -3.84 6.95
CA GLY A 72 2.30 -3.62 5.80
C GLY A 72 1.86 -4.41 4.59
N ASP A 73 2.43 -4.12 3.43
CA ASP A 73 2.25 -4.94 2.24
C ASP A 73 2.92 -6.33 2.38
N ASN A 74 2.77 -7.18 1.37
CA ASN A 74 3.36 -8.51 1.37
C ASN A 74 4.84 -8.52 0.96
N CYS A 75 5.51 -7.37 0.93
CA CYS A 75 6.94 -7.32 0.65
C CYS A 75 7.70 -8.16 1.69
N ASN A 76 8.67 -8.96 1.22
CA ASN A 76 9.49 -9.82 2.08
C ASN A 76 10.20 -9.03 3.20
N THR A 77 10.50 -7.76 2.98
CA THR A 77 11.08 -6.88 4.00
C THR A 77 10.14 -6.68 5.20
N ASN A 78 8.83 -6.63 4.99
CA ASN A 78 7.83 -6.38 6.04
C ASN A 78 7.52 -7.63 6.87
N PHE A 79 7.22 -8.77 6.22
CA PHE A 79 6.77 -10.00 6.90
C PHE A 79 7.62 -11.24 6.65
N GLY A 80 8.67 -11.14 5.82
CA GLY A 80 9.45 -12.30 5.35
C GLY A 80 8.77 -13.06 4.21
N ASP A 81 9.43 -14.11 3.76
CA ASP A 81 8.95 -15.01 2.69
C ASP A 81 7.67 -15.77 3.11
N VAL A 82 7.04 -16.52 2.20
CA VAL A 82 5.73 -17.21 2.31
C VAL A 82 5.49 -17.95 3.62
N LYS A 83 6.55 -18.49 4.25
CA LYS A 83 6.43 -19.18 5.54
C LYS A 83 6.42 -18.25 6.77
N ARG A 84 6.59 -16.93 6.58
CA ARG A 84 6.84 -15.88 7.59
C ARG A 84 7.84 -16.30 8.68
N ALA A 85 8.71 -17.27 8.35
CA ALA A 85 9.59 -17.95 9.30
C ALA A 85 10.92 -17.20 9.48
N GLY A 86 11.20 -16.22 8.62
CA GLY A 86 12.40 -15.39 8.73
C GLY A 86 12.27 -14.39 9.87
N GLN A 87 13.31 -14.25 10.69
CA GLN A 87 13.38 -13.22 11.74
C GLN A 87 13.92 -11.88 11.23
N LYS A 88 14.40 -11.82 9.98
CA LYS A 88 15.03 -10.65 9.35
C LYS A 88 14.01 -9.75 8.62
N ASN A 89 12.84 -9.54 9.20
CA ASN A 89 11.80 -8.65 8.66
C ASN A 89 11.41 -7.57 9.68
N VAL A 90 10.73 -6.51 9.20
CA VAL A 90 10.33 -5.37 10.03
C VAL A 90 9.42 -5.81 11.16
N PHE A 91 8.42 -6.65 10.87
CA PHE A 91 7.47 -7.11 11.89
C PHE A 91 8.16 -7.78 13.08
N HIS A 92 9.05 -8.74 12.82
CA HIS A 92 9.74 -9.50 13.85
C HIS A 92 10.74 -8.63 14.62
N ARG A 93 11.49 -7.77 13.91
CA ARG A 93 12.42 -6.83 14.55
C ARG A 93 11.68 -5.82 15.42
N LEU A 94 10.58 -5.24 14.93
CA LEU A 94 9.74 -4.30 15.67
C LEU A 94 9.13 -4.95 16.91
N LYS A 95 8.58 -6.16 16.77
CA LYS A 95 8.07 -6.95 17.90
C LYS A 95 9.13 -7.13 18.99
N ASN A 96 10.35 -7.49 18.60
CA ASN A 96 11.47 -7.65 19.53
C ASN A 96 11.89 -6.31 20.17
N SER A 97 11.96 -5.23 19.39
CA SER A 97 12.29 -3.88 19.89
C SER A 97 11.26 -3.34 20.88
N LEU A 98 9.98 -3.66 20.69
CA LEU A 98 8.91 -3.27 21.61
C LEU A 98 8.82 -4.17 22.85
N GLY A 99 9.48 -5.32 22.85
CA GLY A 99 9.49 -6.26 23.96
C GLY A 99 8.12 -6.85 24.31
N ARG A 100 7.19 -6.92 23.34
CA ARG A 100 5.82 -7.39 23.54
C ARG A 100 5.20 -7.98 22.29
N GLU A 101 4.11 -8.71 22.49
CA GLU A 101 3.28 -9.23 21.40
C GLU A 101 2.54 -8.12 20.66
N ILE A 102 2.57 -8.17 19.33
CA ILE A 102 1.83 -7.29 18.42
C ILE A 102 1.29 -8.13 17.25
N ASN A 103 0.15 -7.72 16.69
CA ASN A 103 -0.46 -8.42 15.56
C ASN A 103 0.13 -7.98 14.21
N GLY A 104 0.44 -8.93 13.33
CA GLY A 104 0.88 -8.66 11.97
C GLY A 104 -0.27 -8.74 10.98
N ILE A 105 -0.61 -7.63 10.32
CA ILE A 105 -1.76 -7.51 9.42
C ILE A 105 -1.27 -7.22 7.99
N GLY A 106 -1.76 -7.99 7.02
CA GLY A 106 -1.44 -7.74 5.61
C GLY A 106 -2.25 -6.58 5.03
N CYS A 107 -1.70 -5.89 4.03
CA CYS A 107 -2.38 -4.82 3.33
C CYS A 107 -3.56 -5.35 2.50
N GLY A 108 -4.79 -4.97 2.89
CA GLY A 108 -6.02 -5.36 2.19
C GLY A 108 -6.03 -4.94 0.71
N ALA A 109 -5.54 -3.74 0.40
CA ALA A 109 -5.45 -3.27 -0.99
C ALA A 109 -4.52 -4.16 -1.81
N HIS A 110 -3.40 -4.59 -1.23
CA HIS A 110 -2.44 -5.46 -1.90
C HIS A 110 -2.98 -6.89 -2.09
N ILE A 111 -3.78 -7.39 -1.14
CA ILE A 111 -4.49 -8.68 -1.28
C ILE A 111 -5.47 -8.62 -2.45
N VAL A 112 -6.27 -7.56 -2.55
CA VAL A 112 -7.21 -7.37 -3.66
C VAL A 112 -6.47 -7.25 -4.99
N HIS A 113 -5.41 -6.44 -5.03
CA HIS A 113 -4.58 -6.29 -6.23
C HIS A 113 -4.00 -7.63 -6.69
N ASN A 114 -3.37 -8.40 -5.80
CA ASN A 114 -2.80 -9.70 -6.14
C ASN A 114 -3.87 -10.69 -6.61
N CYS A 115 -5.07 -10.65 -6.03
CA CYS A 115 -6.19 -11.48 -6.47
C CYS A 115 -6.61 -11.15 -7.91
N VAL A 116 -6.77 -9.86 -8.22
CA VAL A 116 -7.11 -9.40 -9.57
C VAL A 116 -5.99 -9.75 -10.56
N GLN A 117 -4.73 -9.48 -10.20
CA GLN A 117 -3.57 -9.80 -11.05
C GLN A 117 -3.51 -11.30 -11.35
N THR A 118 -3.66 -12.15 -10.33
CA THR A 118 -3.67 -13.62 -10.52
C THR A 118 -4.80 -14.06 -11.45
N ALA A 119 -5.99 -13.46 -11.32
CA ALA A 119 -7.11 -13.76 -12.20
C ALA A 119 -6.83 -13.32 -13.65
N VAL A 120 -6.22 -12.15 -13.85
CA VAL A 120 -5.82 -11.63 -15.15
C VAL A 120 -4.73 -12.49 -15.79
N ASP A 121 -3.70 -12.88 -15.04
CA ASP A 121 -2.61 -13.74 -15.51
C ASP A 121 -3.09 -15.14 -15.91
N SER A 122 -4.23 -15.57 -15.38
CA SER A 122 -4.86 -16.85 -15.72
C SER A 122 -5.67 -16.80 -17.02
N LEU A 123 -5.89 -15.61 -17.59
CA LEU A 123 -6.61 -15.49 -18.86
C LEU A 123 -5.71 -15.95 -20.01
N PRO A 124 -6.24 -16.70 -21.00
CA PRO A 124 -5.50 -17.09 -22.19
C PRO A 124 -5.30 -15.93 -23.18
N VAL A 125 -5.44 -14.70 -22.71
CA VAL A 125 -5.34 -13.47 -23.49
C VAL A 125 -4.49 -12.48 -22.71
N ASP A 126 -3.55 -11.87 -23.41
CA ASP A 126 -2.79 -10.75 -22.88
C ASP A 126 -3.72 -9.51 -22.83
N ILE A 127 -4.19 -9.18 -21.62
CA ILE A 127 -5.10 -8.06 -21.38
C ILE A 127 -4.45 -6.74 -21.72
N GLU A 128 -3.16 -6.56 -21.46
CA GLU A 128 -2.44 -5.33 -21.84
C GLU A 128 -2.41 -5.18 -23.36
N ALA A 129 -2.07 -6.26 -24.07
CA ALA A 129 -2.10 -6.25 -25.53
C ALA A 129 -3.51 -6.04 -26.09
N LEU A 130 -4.55 -6.60 -25.45
CA LEU A 130 -5.94 -6.38 -25.82
C LEU A 130 -6.34 -4.92 -25.65
N LEU A 131 -6.06 -4.33 -24.48
CA LEU A 131 -6.34 -2.93 -24.19
C LEU A 131 -5.58 -2.00 -25.14
N ALA A 132 -4.29 -2.26 -25.40
CA ALA A 132 -3.49 -1.50 -26.35
C ALA A 132 -4.06 -1.58 -27.78
N LYS A 133 -4.58 -2.75 -28.19
CA LYS A 133 -5.25 -2.90 -29.50
C LYS A 133 -6.56 -2.13 -29.57
N ILE A 134 -7.39 -2.19 -28.53
CA ILE A 134 -8.66 -1.43 -28.45
C ILE A 134 -8.35 0.07 -28.50
N TYR A 135 -7.42 0.54 -27.68
CA TYR A 135 -6.99 1.93 -27.66
C TYR A 135 -6.51 2.39 -29.05
N LYS A 136 -5.58 1.64 -29.66
CA LYS A 136 -5.08 1.96 -31.01
C LYS A 136 -6.19 1.97 -32.06
N TYR A 137 -7.14 1.04 -32.00
CA TYR A 137 -8.25 0.97 -32.95
C TYR A 137 -9.06 2.26 -33.01
N PHE A 138 -9.37 2.83 -31.83
CA PHE A 138 -10.08 4.11 -31.74
C PHE A 138 -9.16 5.29 -32.02
N HIS A 139 -8.00 5.33 -31.37
CA HIS A 139 -7.08 6.48 -31.39
C HIS A 139 -6.56 6.83 -32.79
N ILE A 140 -6.30 5.83 -33.66
CA ILE A 140 -5.71 6.08 -34.99
C ILE A 140 -6.65 6.86 -35.92
N TYR A 141 -7.97 6.77 -35.72
CA TYR A 141 -8.95 7.42 -36.61
C TYR A 141 -9.91 8.30 -35.83
N THR A 142 -9.88 9.60 -36.11
CA THR A 142 -10.74 10.60 -35.47
C THR A 142 -12.23 10.24 -35.53
N VAL A 143 -12.71 9.67 -36.65
CA VAL A 143 -14.11 9.24 -36.78
C VAL A 143 -14.52 8.14 -35.78
N ARG A 144 -13.58 7.29 -35.35
CA ARG A 144 -13.84 6.24 -34.35
C ARG A 144 -13.81 6.83 -32.94
N VAL A 145 -12.90 7.76 -32.68
CA VAL A 145 -12.87 8.52 -31.42
C VAL A 145 -14.20 9.26 -31.22
N THR A 146 -14.71 9.96 -32.23
CA THR A 146 -15.98 10.68 -32.11
C THR A 146 -17.14 9.73 -31.78
N LYS A 147 -17.23 8.58 -32.46
CA LYS A 147 -18.25 7.57 -32.16
C LYS A 147 -18.16 7.00 -30.75
N VAL A 148 -16.94 6.78 -30.23
CA VAL A 148 -16.78 6.28 -28.86
C VAL A 148 -17.21 7.33 -27.83
N LYS A 149 -16.94 8.62 -28.10
CA LYS A 149 -17.40 9.73 -27.26
C LYS A 149 -18.92 9.86 -27.27
N GLU A 150 -19.55 9.80 -28.44
CA GLU A 150 -21.02 9.80 -28.58
C GLU A 150 -21.65 8.64 -27.80
N PHE A 151 -21.02 7.45 -27.83
CA PHE A 151 -21.47 6.31 -27.05
C PHE A 151 -21.31 6.53 -25.54
N CYS A 152 -20.17 7.05 -25.09
CA CYS A 152 -19.93 7.37 -23.67
C CYS A 152 -20.95 8.39 -23.16
N GLU A 153 -21.24 9.44 -23.94
CA GLU A 153 -22.28 10.43 -23.63
C GLU A 153 -23.67 9.78 -23.52
N TYR A 154 -24.01 8.88 -24.45
CA TYR A 154 -25.26 8.12 -24.39
C TYR A 154 -25.36 7.18 -23.19
N ALA A 155 -24.24 6.56 -22.79
CA ALA A 155 -24.20 5.55 -21.73
C ALA A 155 -23.88 6.10 -20.33
N GLU A 156 -23.69 7.42 -20.20
CA GLU A 156 -23.36 8.12 -18.95
C GLU A 156 -22.09 7.58 -18.24
N ILE A 157 -21.05 7.25 -19.03
CA ILE A 157 -19.74 6.74 -18.56
C ILE A 157 -18.56 7.55 -19.08
#